data_AF-A0A7V7RL86-F1
#
_entry.id   AF-A0A7V7RL86-F1
#
_cell.length_a   1.000
_cell.length_b   1.000
_cell.length_c   1.000
_cell.angle_alpha   90.00
_cell.angle_beta   90.00
_cell.angle_gamma   90.00
#
_symmetry.space_group_name_H-M   'P 1'
#
loop_
_entity.id
_entity.type
_entity.pdbx_description
1 polymer ?
#
loop_
_entity_poly.entity_id
_entity_poly.type
_entity_poly.pdbx_seq_one_letter_code
_entity_poly.pdbx_strand_id
1 'polypeptide(L)'
;MLLTILQTILLVCLVLIVWIVIDFQLGKKAHKKKTDMFDPITRESEIQLFTSGLELYTDLFTGMRTAKQHIHVMFYIVKDDEISKEFFGILCDKAREGVEIRVLLDWVGSFPLRKNVVPMLKSQGIQFSYANAPKPPFLFYSSQTRNHRKITVIDGKTGYIGGFNIGKEYMNNDPKLSPWRDYHLKITNDGVRDLQAGFLKDWHKATKTNLLSNSIYFPELPKGPIRHQIMPTDGVYLEGSFSAFIRNAKSSVIIGTPYFIPSKRLMDDLCHALKRGVDIHILVPKKTDHLLVKEASFQHLRRLIKEGAYVYEYLHGFYHAKVMVVDESICDIGTANLDKRSLFLNEEINCYIFDEAFIKMVRDVLKKDISNSKRVTLKELNTLNPATLFKETIARSVASFL
;
A
#
# COMPACT_ATOMS: atom_id res chain seq x y z
N MET A 1 -50.94 -4.07 7.68
CA MET A 1 -49.88 -5.08 7.91
C MET A 1 -48.68 -4.88 6.99
N LEU A 2 -48.81 -4.97 5.66
CA LEU A 2 -47.68 -4.81 4.72
C LEU A 2 -47.01 -3.43 4.80
N LEU A 3 -47.81 -2.35 4.88
CA LEU A 3 -47.33 -0.97 5.02
C LEU A 3 -46.54 -0.76 6.32
N THR A 4 -47.02 -1.34 7.42
CA THR A 4 -46.38 -1.28 8.74
C THR A 4 -45.04 -2.02 8.74
N ILE A 5 -44.95 -3.18 8.08
CA ILE A 5 -43.70 -3.92 7.92
C ILE A 5 -42.69 -3.11 7.11
N LEU A 6 -43.12 -2.52 5.99
CA LEU A 6 -42.25 -1.68 5.16
C LEU A 6 -41.74 -0.45 5.92
N GLN A 7 -42.61 0.23 6.68
CA GLN A 7 -42.23 1.36 7.52
C GLN A 7 -41.20 0.98 8.58
N THR A 8 -41.38 -0.18 9.24
CA THR A 8 -40.41 -0.69 10.22
C THR A 8 -39.06 -0.99 9.56
N ILE A 9 -39.04 -1.63 8.39
CA ILE A 9 -37.80 -1.92 7.64
C ILE A 9 -37.08 -0.61 7.29
N LEU A 10 -37.80 0.38 6.76
CA LEU A 10 -37.24 1.69 6.41
C LEU A 10 -36.66 2.41 7.63
N LEU A 11 -37.36 2.37 8.77
CA LEU A 11 -36.89 2.95 10.02
C LEU A 11 -35.61 2.25 10.52
N VAL A 12 -35.57 0.92 10.49
CA VAL A 12 -34.37 0.15 10.87
C VAL A 12 -33.19 0.48 9.96
N CYS A 13 -33.41 0.56 8.64
CA CYS A 13 -32.37 0.97 7.69
C CYS A 13 -31.87 2.38 7.98
N LEU A 14 -32.76 3.34 8.26
CA LEU A 14 -32.39 4.71 8.61
C LEU A 14 -31.55 4.76 9.89
N VAL A 15 -31.99 4.09 10.94
CA VAL A 15 -31.25 4.01 12.22
C VAL A 15 -29.87 3.40 12.01
N LEU A 16 -29.76 2.34 11.21
CA LEU A 16 -28.49 1.70 10.88
C LEU A 16 -27.56 2.64 10.10
N ILE A 17 -28.08 3.37 9.12
CA ILE A 17 -27.31 4.36 8.34
C ILE A 17 -26.79 5.48 9.25
N VAL A 18 -27.66 6.03 10.11
CA VAL A 18 -27.27 7.06 11.07
C VAL A 18 -26.19 6.55 12.01
N TRP A 19 -26.35 5.34 12.55
CA TRP A 19 -25.33 4.70 13.39
C TRP A 19 -24.00 4.52 12.65
N ILE A 20 -24.02 4.00 11.42
CA ILE A 20 -22.83 3.83 10.57
C ILE A 20 -22.09 5.16 10.39
N VAL A 21 -22.81 6.23 10.08
CA VAL A 21 -22.22 7.56 9.86
C VAL A 21 -21.61 8.09 11.16
N ILE A 22 -22.32 7.98 12.29
CA ILE A 22 -21.83 8.44 13.59
C ILE A 22 -20.61 7.63 14.02
N ASP A 23 -20.68 6.29 13.97
CA ASP A 23 -19.58 5.37 14.30
C ASP A 23 -18.34 5.70 13.46
N PHE A 24 -18.51 5.85 12.14
CA PHE A 24 -17.42 6.17 11.23
C PHE A 24 -16.75 7.51 11.55
N GLN A 25 -17.55 8.57 11.72
CA GLN A 25 -17.02 9.93 11.95
C GLN A 25 -16.34 10.04 13.32
N LEU A 26 -16.96 9.49 14.37
CA LEU A 26 -16.37 9.50 15.71
C LEU A 26 -15.13 8.61 15.77
N GLY A 27 -15.16 7.43 15.14
CA GLY A 27 -14.00 6.55 15.03
C GLY A 27 -12.83 7.20 14.32
N LYS A 28 -13.07 7.84 13.17
CA LYS A 28 -12.06 8.59 12.43
C LYS A 28 -11.47 9.74 13.25
N LYS A 29 -12.31 10.51 13.95
CA LYS A 29 -11.86 11.61 14.82
C LYS A 29 -11.03 11.09 16.00
N ALA A 30 -11.46 9.99 16.63
CA ALA A 30 -10.75 9.36 17.74
C ALA A 30 -9.40 8.79 17.31
N HIS A 31 -9.32 8.17 16.14
CA HIS A 31 -8.07 7.68 15.55
C HIS A 31 -7.10 8.83 15.30
N LYS A 32 -7.53 9.88 14.58
CA LYS A 32 -6.70 11.06 14.30
C LYS A 32 -6.14 11.72 15.57
N LYS A 33 -6.89 11.73 16.68
CA LYS A 33 -6.43 12.28 17.96
C LYS A 33 -5.34 11.42 18.64
N LYS A 34 -5.35 10.11 18.40
CA LYS A 34 -4.41 9.14 18.99
C LYS A 34 -3.18 8.88 18.10
N THR A 35 -3.26 9.24 16.83
CA THR A 35 -2.12 9.13 15.92
C THR A 35 -1.14 10.25 16.25
N ASP A 36 0.02 9.87 16.78
CA ASP A 36 1.11 10.80 17.03
C ASP A 36 1.82 11.15 15.73
N MET A 37 2.33 12.39 15.66
CA MET A 37 3.14 12.81 14.53
C MET A 37 4.45 12.03 14.55
N PHE A 38 4.72 11.31 13.47
CA PHE A 38 5.99 10.62 13.31
C PHE A 38 7.05 11.63 12.90
N ASP A 39 8.11 11.76 13.71
CA ASP A 39 9.30 12.54 13.36
C ASP A 39 10.25 11.67 12.53
N PRO A 40 10.46 11.97 11.24
CA PRO A 40 11.14 11.06 10.35
C PRO A 40 12.65 11.10 10.52
N ILE A 41 13.23 9.96 10.92
CA ILE A 41 14.67 9.82 11.04
C ILE A 41 15.27 9.58 9.64
N THR A 42 16.21 10.43 9.25
CA THR A 42 17.00 10.19 8.05
C THR A 42 17.95 9.02 8.31
N ARG A 43 17.91 8.04 7.42
CA ARG A 43 18.76 6.84 7.41
C ARG A 43 19.63 6.81 6.16
N GLU A 44 20.64 5.96 6.22
CA GLU A 44 21.56 5.70 5.13
C GLU A 44 21.66 4.18 4.95
N SER A 45 21.26 3.68 3.77
CA SER A 45 21.13 2.25 3.50
C SER A 45 21.60 1.84 2.12
N GLU A 46 21.82 0.55 1.91
CA GLU A 46 21.74 -0.04 0.58
C GLU A 46 20.26 -0.32 0.26
N ILE A 47 19.81 0.02 -0.94
CA ILE A 47 18.42 -0.17 -1.39
C ILE A 47 18.42 -0.81 -2.77
N GLN A 48 17.75 -1.97 -2.88
CA GLN A 48 17.53 -2.67 -4.14
C GLN A 48 16.05 -2.60 -4.53
N LEU A 49 15.78 -2.21 -5.77
CA LEU A 49 14.43 -2.20 -6.34
C LEU A 49 14.13 -3.53 -7.05
N PHE A 50 12.96 -4.10 -6.73
CA PHE A 50 12.33 -5.19 -7.46
C PHE A 50 11.12 -4.65 -8.21
N THR A 51 11.00 -5.06 -9.48
CA THR A 51 9.90 -4.64 -10.35
C THR A 51 9.10 -5.82 -10.91
N SER A 52 9.41 -7.02 -10.42
CA SER A 52 8.76 -8.29 -10.74
C SER A 52 8.63 -9.15 -9.47
N GLY A 53 7.53 -9.89 -9.34
CA GLY A 53 7.33 -10.76 -8.19
C GLY A 53 8.26 -11.98 -8.20
N LEU A 54 8.67 -12.47 -9.37
CA LEU A 54 9.61 -13.58 -9.51
C LEU A 54 10.98 -13.26 -8.88
N GLU A 55 11.59 -12.13 -9.26
CA GLU A 55 12.87 -11.69 -8.69
C GLU A 55 12.74 -11.42 -7.18
N LEU A 56 11.65 -10.76 -6.78
CA LEU A 56 11.36 -10.47 -5.37
C LEU A 56 11.26 -11.74 -4.54
N TYR A 57 10.41 -12.70 -4.93
CA TYR A 57 10.20 -13.92 -4.15
C TYR A 57 11.44 -14.81 -4.13
N THR A 58 12.21 -14.86 -5.22
CA THR A 58 13.48 -15.58 -5.23
C THR A 58 14.44 -15.02 -4.17
N ASP A 59 14.60 -13.69 -4.11
CA ASP A 59 15.48 -13.04 -3.14
C ASP A 59 14.94 -13.15 -1.71
N LEU A 60 13.65 -12.84 -1.51
CA LEU A 60 12.97 -12.89 -0.22
C LEU A 60 13.03 -14.30 0.39
N PHE A 61 12.66 -15.33 -0.37
CA PHE A 61 12.63 -16.71 0.14
C PHE A 61 14.03 -17.24 0.42
N THR A 62 15.03 -16.83 -0.39
CA THR A 62 16.44 -17.13 -0.10
C THR A 62 16.85 -16.49 1.22
N GLY A 63 16.57 -15.21 1.42
CA GLY A 63 16.84 -14.52 2.68
C GLY A 63 16.19 -15.23 3.88
N MET A 64 14.90 -15.58 3.77
CA MET A 64 14.16 -16.25 4.83
C MET A 64 14.77 -17.61 5.19
N ARG A 65 15.19 -18.42 4.20
CA ARG A 65 15.86 -19.71 4.45
C ARG A 65 17.18 -19.53 5.20
N THR A 66 17.90 -18.43 4.95
CA THR A 66 19.19 -18.15 5.61
C THR A 66 19.06 -17.58 7.03
N ALA A 67 17.87 -17.19 7.48
CA ALA A 67 17.64 -16.56 8.78
C ALA A 67 18.18 -17.39 9.96
N LYS A 68 18.68 -16.72 11.01
CA LYS A 68 19.34 -17.37 12.15
C LYS A 68 18.72 -17.04 13.50
N GLN A 69 18.05 -15.90 13.63
CA GLN A 69 17.52 -15.41 14.91
C GLN A 69 16.02 -15.19 14.85
N HIS A 70 15.52 -14.41 13.90
CA HIS A 70 14.10 -14.14 13.78
C HIS A 70 13.65 -13.76 12.37
N ILE A 71 12.37 -14.04 12.08
CA ILE A 71 11.67 -13.55 10.89
C ILE A 71 10.36 -12.91 11.32
N HIS A 72 10.20 -11.61 11.05
CA HIS A 72 9.00 -10.86 11.34
C HIS A 72 8.32 -10.45 10.03
N VAL A 73 7.07 -10.87 9.86
CA VAL A 73 6.31 -10.77 8.62
C VAL A 73 5.01 -10.02 8.86
N MET A 74 4.74 -9.02 8.03
CA MET A 74 3.49 -8.31 7.97
C MET A 74 3.02 -8.12 6.53
N PHE A 75 1.78 -8.51 6.22
CA PHE A 75 1.17 -8.35 4.89
C PHE A 75 -0.32 -8.05 4.99
N TYR A 76 -0.83 -7.30 4.01
CA TYR A 76 -2.27 -7.11 3.81
C TYR A 76 -2.94 -8.41 3.36
N ILE A 77 -2.49 -8.96 2.22
CA ILE A 77 -3.03 -10.21 1.67
C ILE A 77 -1.93 -11.29 1.71
N VAL A 78 -2.32 -12.47 2.19
CA VAL A 78 -1.65 -13.71 1.86
C VAL A 78 -2.73 -14.68 1.36
N LYS A 79 -2.57 -15.18 0.13
CA LYS A 79 -3.52 -16.11 -0.49
C LYS A 79 -3.37 -17.52 0.07
N ASP A 80 -4.28 -18.41 -0.29
CA ASP A 80 -4.15 -19.87 -0.04
C ASP A 80 -3.86 -20.57 -1.38
N ASP A 81 -2.59 -20.51 -1.79
CA ASP A 81 -2.10 -21.06 -3.06
C ASP A 81 -0.69 -21.67 -2.91
N GLU A 82 -0.13 -22.18 -4.00
CA GLU A 82 1.19 -22.83 -4.02
C GLU A 82 2.34 -21.94 -3.56
N ILE A 83 2.32 -20.63 -3.90
CA ILE A 83 3.35 -19.69 -3.49
C ILE A 83 3.25 -19.40 -1.99
N SER A 84 2.02 -19.22 -1.50
CA SER A 84 1.79 -19.08 -0.06
C SER A 84 2.17 -20.34 0.72
N LYS A 85 1.97 -21.53 0.15
CA LYS A 85 2.38 -22.79 0.78
C LYS A 85 3.90 -22.90 0.89
N GLU A 86 4.65 -22.52 -0.14
CA GLU A 86 6.10 -22.42 -0.06
C GLU A 86 6.53 -21.40 1.01
N PHE A 87 5.93 -20.21 0.99
CA PHE A 87 6.18 -19.15 1.96
C PHE A 87 5.97 -19.63 3.41
N PHE A 88 4.83 -20.25 3.71
CA PHE A 88 4.56 -20.80 5.04
C PHE A 88 5.43 -22.01 5.36
N GLY A 89 5.77 -22.84 4.36
CA GLY A 89 6.69 -23.97 4.50
C GLY A 89 8.06 -23.52 5.01
N ILE A 90 8.62 -22.47 4.40
CA ILE A 90 9.89 -21.87 4.84
C ILE A 90 9.78 -21.39 6.29
N LEU A 91 8.71 -20.69 6.66
CA LEU A 91 8.52 -20.26 8.05
C LEU A 91 8.46 -21.47 9.00
N CYS A 92 7.70 -22.51 8.68
CA CYS A 92 7.63 -23.71 9.50
C CYS A 92 8.98 -24.43 9.62
N ASP A 93 9.77 -24.52 8.55
CA ASP A 93 11.13 -25.07 8.58
C ASP A 93 12.03 -24.26 9.52
N LYS A 94 12.03 -22.93 9.39
CA LYS A 94 12.84 -22.05 10.23
C LYS A 94 12.41 -22.08 11.71
N ALA A 95 11.11 -22.20 11.98
CA ALA A 95 10.61 -22.36 13.35
C ALA A 95 11.12 -23.67 13.97
N ARG A 96 11.14 -24.78 13.21
CA ARG A 96 11.72 -26.06 13.65
C ARG A 96 13.23 -25.98 13.90
N GLU A 97 13.94 -25.12 13.17
CA GLU A 97 15.36 -24.82 13.41
C GLU A 97 15.59 -23.89 14.62
N GLY A 98 14.53 -23.44 15.31
CA GLY A 98 14.61 -22.58 16.48
C GLY A 98 14.65 -21.07 16.19
N VAL A 99 14.43 -20.66 14.93
CA VAL A 99 14.29 -19.24 14.57
C VAL A 99 12.95 -18.72 15.08
N GLU A 100 12.96 -17.56 15.74
CA GLU A 100 11.74 -16.94 16.25
C GLU A 100 10.92 -16.31 15.11
N ILE A 101 9.65 -16.68 14.98
CA ILE A 101 8.82 -16.17 13.88
C ILE A 101 7.58 -15.47 14.39
N ARG A 102 7.33 -14.27 13.87
CA ARG A 102 6.10 -13.51 14.07
C ARG A 102 5.43 -13.19 12.76
N VAL A 103 4.15 -13.56 12.64
CA VAL A 103 3.32 -13.30 11.47
C VAL A 103 2.13 -12.44 11.87
N LEU A 104 2.03 -11.26 11.27
CA LEU A 104 0.97 -10.29 11.47
C LEU A 104 0.25 -10.02 10.16
N LEU A 105 -0.97 -10.54 9.99
CA LEU A 105 -1.72 -10.36 8.74
C LEU A 105 -2.91 -9.42 8.92
N ASP A 106 -3.29 -8.67 7.90
CA ASP A 106 -4.55 -7.93 7.97
C ASP A 106 -5.76 -8.87 8.10
N TRP A 107 -6.67 -8.53 9.01
CA TRP A 107 -7.85 -9.33 9.30
C TRP A 107 -8.73 -9.62 8.07
N VAL A 108 -8.98 -8.63 7.22
CA VAL A 108 -9.86 -8.78 6.06
C VAL A 108 -9.11 -9.42 4.91
N GLY A 109 -7.91 -8.90 4.58
CA GLY A 109 -7.13 -9.36 3.43
C GLY A 109 -6.68 -10.82 3.55
N SER A 110 -6.52 -11.33 4.79
CA SER A 110 -6.05 -12.68 5.07
C SER A 110 -7.05 -13.52 5.89
N PHE A 111 -8.33 -13.13 5.90
CA PHE A 111 -9.40 -13.86 6.58
C PHE A 111 -9.54 -15.33 6.15
N PRO A 112 -9.40 -15.69 4.85
CA PRO A 112 -9.55 -17.09 4.40
C PRO A 112 -8.59 -18.06 5.09
N LEU A 113 -7.43 -17.59 5.53
CA LEU A 113 -6.38 -18.40 6.18
C LEU A 113 -6.73 -18.86 7.60
N ARG A 114 -7.75 -18.26 8.23
CA ARG A 114 -8.08 -18.43 9.65
C ARG A 114 -8.32 -19.88 10.07
N LYS A 115 -8.93 -20.69 9.20
CA LYS A 115 -9.38 -22.05 9.56
C LYS A 115 -8.28 -23.10 9.50
N ASN A 116 -7.40 -23.02 8.51
CA ASN A 116 -6.45 -24.09 8.19
C ASN A 116 -5.00 -23.67 8.48
N VAL A 117 -4.59 -22.50 7.98
CA VAL A 117 -3.20 -22.05 8.05
C VAL A 117 -2.86 -21.52 9.43
N VAL A 118 -3.71 -20.69 10.04
CA VAL A 118 -3.41 -20.09 11.35
C VAL A 118 -3.18 -21.14 12.46
N PRO A 119 -4.03 -22.19 12.62
CA PRO A 119 -3.76 -23.23 13.60
C PRO A 119 -2.47 -24.01 13.32
N MET A 120 -2.16 -24.25 12.04
CA MET A 120 -0.94 -24.94 11.60
C MET A 120 0.32 -24.13 11.90
N LEU A 121 0.33 -22.82 11.66
CA LEU A 121 1.45 -21.96 12.06
C LEU A 121 1.66 -22.00 13.59
N LYS A 122 0.58 -21.85 14.36
CA LYS A 122 0.65 -21.87 15.82
C LYS A 122 1.16 -23.21 16.38
N SER A 123 0.79 -24.34 15.77
CA SER A 123 1.27 -25.66 16.21
C SER A 123 2.75 -25.88 15.95
N GLN A 124 3.36 -25.12 15.03
CA GLN A 124 4.81 -25.10 14.78
C GLN A 124 5.56 -24.09 15.67
N GLY A 125 4.89 -23.49 16.66
CA GLY A 125 5.49 -22.48 17.55
C GLY A 125 5.59 -21.08 16.94
N ILE A 126 5.03 -20.84 15.75
CA ILE A 126 5.01 -19.53 15.12
C ILE A 126 4.00 -18.62 15.83
N GLN A 127 4.44 -17.44 16.22
CA GLN A 127 3.58 -16.44 16.84
C GLN A 127 2.75 -15.76 15.76
N PHE A 128 1.43 -15.80 15.90
CA PHE A 128 0.50 -15.26 14.91
C PHE A 128 -0.51 -14.30 15.53
N SER A 129 -0.76 -13.17 14.87
CA SER A 129 -1.87 -12.28 15.18
C SER A 129 -2.47 -11.66 13.91
N TYR A 130 -3.70 -11.15 14.03
CA TYR A 130 -4.30 -10.33 12.99
C TYR A 130 -4.18 -8.85 13.34
N ALA A 131 -3.76 -8.04 12.38
CA ALA A 131 -3.85 -6.59 12.42
C ALA A 131 -5.27 -6.14 12.08
N ASN A 132 -5.70 -5.05 12.73
CA ASN A 132 -6.96 -4.35 12.44
C ASN A 132 -8.20 -5.27 12.37
N ALA A 133 -8.32 -6.20 13.31
CA ALA A 133 -9.60 -6.86 13.57
C ALA A 133 -10.66 -5.82 14.02
N PRO A 134 -11.92 -5.91 13.54
CA PRO A 134 -12.99 -5.02 13.99
C PRO A 134 -13.13 -5.04 15.51
N LYS A 135 -13.27 -3.87 16.13
CA LYS A 135 -13.29 -3.73 17.59
C LYS A 135 -14.16 -2.57 18.08
N PRO A 136 -14.76 -2.69 19.28
CA PRO A 136 -15.49 -1.59 19.91
C PRO A 136 -14.54 -0.44 20.33
N PRO A 137 -15.07 0.78 20.55
CA PRO A 137 -16.48 1.15 20.43
C PRO A 137 -16.91 1.52 19.00
N PHE A 138 -15.98 1.62 18.04
CA PHE A 138 -16.26 2.03 16.66
C PHE A 138 -16.13 0.85 15.70
N LEU A 139 -17.13 -0.02 15.70
CA LEU A 139 -17.07 -1.30 14.97
C LEU A 139 -17.07 -1.09 13.46
N PHE A 140 -17.88 -0.16 12.96
CA PHE A 140 -17.92 0.11 11.53
C PHE A 140 -16.61 0.76 11.08
N TYR A 141 -16.14 1.83 11.74
CA TYR A 141 -14.86 2.48 11.43
C TYR A 141 -13.69 1.49 11.44
N SER A 142 -13.53 0.70 12.50
CA SER A 142 -12.42 -0.25 12.62
C SER A 142 -12.50 -1.40 11.61
N SER A 143 -13.69 -1.77 11.16
CA SER A 143 -13.84 -2.70 10.03
C SER A 143 -13.30 -2.11 8.72
N GLN A 144 -13.39 -0.79 8.54
CA GLN A 144 -12.95 -0.11 7.31
C GLN A 144 -11.45 0.18 7.27
N THR A 145 -10.80 0.45 8.41
CA THR A 145 -9.34 0.66 8.48
C THR A 145 -8.59 -0.63 8.25
N ARG A 146 -7.65 -0.67 7.30
CA ARG A 146 -6.85 -1.86 7.00
C ARG A 146 -5.38 -1.61 7.28
N ASN A 147 -4.67 -2.65 7.71
CA ASN A 147 -3.21 -2.63 7.70
C ASN A 147 -2.77 -2.97 6.27
N HIS A 148 -2.31 -1.97 5.55
CA HIS A 148 -1.92 -2.12 4.15
C HIS A 148 -0.39 -2.19 3.99
N ARG A 149 0.34 -2.32 5.10
CA ARG A 149 1.79 -2.45 5.12
C ARG A 149 2.20 -3.84 4.64
N LYS A 150 3.34 -3.91 3.95
CA LYS A 150 4.04 -5.14 3.60
C LYS A 150 5.46 -4.97 4.10
N ILE A 151 5.79 -5.69 5.16
CA ILE A 151 7.09 -5.65 5.80
C ILE A 151 7.55 -7.08 6.03
N THR A 152 8.76 -7.41 5.60
CA THR A 152 9.45 -8.60 6.12
C THR A 152 10.80 -8.18 6.66
N VAL A 153 11.08 -8.49 7.91
CA VAL A 153 12.39 -8.28 8.53
C VAL A 153 13.01 -9.61 8.91
N ILE A 154 14.28 -9.79 8.53
CA ILE A 154 15.06 -11.01 8.75
C ILE A 154 16.26 -10.63 9.61
N ASP A 155 16.34 -11.23 10.80
CA ASP A 155 17.40 -11.07 11.80
C ASP A 155 17.70 -9.61 12.18
N GLY A 156 16.76 -8.68 11.96
CA GLY A 156 16.96 -7.25 12.13
C GLY A 156 18.00 -6.66 11.17
N LYS A 157 18.43 -7.40 10.13
CA LYS A 157 19.54 -7.05 9.22
C LYS A 157 19.11 -6.80 7.78
N THR A 158 18.03 -7.43 7.35
CA THR A 158 17.44 -7.26 6.02
C THR A 158 15.96 -6.97 6.16
N GLY A 159 15.47 -5.95 5.46
CA GLY A 159 14.07 -5.55 5.44
C GLY A 159 13.52 -5.46 4.02
N TYR A 160 12.24 -5.78 3.85
CA TYR A 160 11.51 -5.64 2.59
C TYR A 160 10.28 -4.76 2.80
N ILE A 161 10.00 -3.87 1.84
CA ILE A 161 8.85 -2.94 1.85
C ILE A 161 8.40 -2.63 0.43
N GLY A 162 7.08 -2.66 0.16
CA GLY A 162 6.55 -2.27 -1.15
C GLY A 162 5.17 -2.83 -1.46
N GLY A 163 4.79 -2.85 -2.75
CA GLY A 163 3.40 -3.11 -3.15
C GLY A 163 2.97 -4.58 -3.21
N PHE A 164 3.88 -5.51 -3.52
CA PHE A 164 3.58 -6.94 -3.65
C PHE A 164 3.04 -7.56 -2.35
N ASN A 165 1.95 -8.33 -2.47
CA ASN A 165 1.50 -9.24 -1.41
C ASN A 165 2.12 -10.64 -1.60
N ILE A 166 1.60 -11.66 -0.91
CA ILE A 166 1.97 -13.07 -1.14
C ILE A 166 0.81 -13.80 -1.85
N GLY A 167 1.10 -14.34 -3.03
CA GLY A 167 0.16 -15.12 -3.85
C GLY A 167 0.68 -15.42 -5.24
N LYS A 168 0.04 -16.34 -5.96
CA LYS A 168 0.47 -16.78 -7.29
C LYS A 168 0.30 -15.73 -8.39
N GLU A 169 -0.61 -14.76 -8.22
CA GLU A 169 -0.83 -13.69 -9.20
C GLU A 169 0.44 -12.84 -9.43
N TYR A 170 1.31 -12.76 -8.42
CA TYR A 170 2.57 -12.00 -8.48
C TYR A 170 3.70 -12.76 -9.20
N MET A 171 3.53 -14.06 -9.43
CA MET A 171 4.45 -14.93 -10.18
C MET A 171 4.10 -15.04 -11.67
N ASN A 172 3.25 -14.15 -12.17
CA ASN A 172 2.71 -14.18 -13.53
C ASN A 172 1.86 -15.43 -13.85
N ASN A 173 1.36 -16.11 -12.82
CA ASN A 173 0.52 -17.30 -12.96
C ASN A 173 -0.99 -16.98 -13.00
N ASP A 174 -1.37 -15.73 -13.29
CA ASP A 174 -2.77 -15.30 -13.50
C ASP A 174 -3.01 -14.86 -14.96
N PRO A 175 -3.84 -15.57 -15.75
CA PRO A 175 -4.04 -15.26 -17.17
C PRO A 175 -4.72 -13.91 -17.42
N LYS A 176 -5.41 -13.32 -16.44
CA LYS A 176 -6.16 -12.06 -16.58
C LYS A 176 -5.27 -10.86 -16.28
N LEU A 177 -4.60 -10.88 -15.13
CA LEU A 177 -3.86 -9.72 -14.60
C LEU A 177 -2.34 -9.81 -14.77
N SER A 178 -1.81 -10.91 -15.28
CA SER A 178 -0.35 -11.03 -15.50
C SER A 178 0.14 -10.36 -16.79
N PRO A 179 1.42 -9.95 -16.84
CA PRO A 179 2.34 -9.92 -15.70
C PRO A 179 1.97 -8.83 -14.68
N TRP A 180 2.27 -9.09 -13.40
CA TRP A 180 2.02 -8.13 -12.33
C TRP A 180 3.20 -7.16 -12.22
N ARG A 181 2.95 -5.87 -12.48
CA ARG A 181 3.97 -4.82 -12.45
C ARG A 181 3.82 -3.99 -11.19
N ASP A 182 4.68 -4.20 -10.21
CA ASP A 182 4.67 -3.51 -8.93
C ASP A 182 6.10 -3.29 -8.44
N TYR A 183 6.30 -2.41 -7.45
CA TYR A 183 7.61 -1.97 -6.98
C TYR A 183 7.78 -2.41 -5.52
N HIS A 184 8.92 -3.03 -5.22
CA HIS A 184 9.30 -3.44 -3.88
C HIS A 184 10.76 -3.10 -3.63
N LEU A 185 11.08 -2.74 -2.40
CA LEU A 185 12.43 -2.44 -1.97
C LEU A 185 12.93 -3.52 -1.02
N LYS A 186 14.17 -3.95 -1.20
CA LYS A 186 14.98 -4.54 -0.15
C LYS A 186 15.90 -3.48 0.40
N ILE A 187 15.98 -3.42 1.71
CA ILE A 187 16.78 -2.47 2.48
C ILE A 187 17.70 -3.29 3.38
N THR A 188 18.99 -3.00 3.36
CA THR A 188 19.94 -3.43 4.40
C THR A 188 20.46 -2.20 5.15
N ASN A 189 21.40 -2.38 6.08
CA ASN A 189 22.01 -1.27 6.84
C ASN A 189 21.01 -0.55 7.78
N ASP A 190 21.37 0.62 8.30
CA ASP A 190 20.66 1.33 9.37
C ASP A 190 19.14 1.52 9.15
N GLY A 191 18.68 1.61 7.90
CA GLY A 191 17.24 1.70 7.56
C GLY A 191 16.38 0.52 8.00
N VAL A 192 16.95 -0.69 8.17
CA VAL A 192 16.18 -1.87 8.62
C VAL A 192 15.61 -1.68 10.02
N ARG A 193 16.28 -0.87 10.85
CA ARG A 193 15.83 -0.52 12.19
C ARG A 193 14.43 0.09 12.20
N ASP A 194 14.12 0.92 11.22
CA ASP A 194 12.83 1.61 11.18
C ASP A 194 11.70 0.68 10.68
N LEU A 195 12.01 -0.23 9.75
CA LEU A 195 11.09 -1.30 9.35
C LEU A 195 10.78 -2.24 10.52
N GLN A 196 11.82 -2.63 11.28
CA GLN A 196 11.67 -3.45 12.47
C GLN A 196 10.84 -2.75 13.55
N ALA A 197 11.12 -1.47 13.82
CA ALA A 197 10.33 -0.68 14.75
C ALA A 197 8.88 -0.54 14.29
N GLY A 198 8.64 -0.35 12.98
CA GLY A 198 7.30 -0.32 12.38
C GLY A 198 6.54 -1.62 12.63
N PHE A 199 7.16 -2.76 12.33
CA PHE A 199 6.59 -4.07 12.61
C PHE A 199 6.26 -4.25 14.11
N LEU A 200 7.21 -3.97 15.01
CA LEU A 200 7.03 -4.19 16.45
C LEU A 200 5.96 -3.26 17.05
N LYS A 201 5.78 -2.04 16.51
CA LYS A 201 4.68 -1.14 16.89
C LYS A 201 3.32 -1.74 16.51
N ASP A 202 3.17 -2.26 15.30
CA ASP A 202 1.93 -2.90 14.85
C ASP A 202 1.68 -4.21 15.60
N TRP A 203 2.74 -4.97 15.89
CA TRP A 203 2.68 -6.16 16.73
C TRP A 203 2.18 -5.82 18.14
N HIS A 204 2.73 -4.78 18.77
CA HIS A 204 2.28 -4.31 20.07
C HIS A 204 0.82 -3.84 20.03
N LYS A 205 0.43 -3.11 18.99
CA LYS A 205 -0.96 -2.66 18.80
C LYS A 205 -1.94 -3.84 18.76
N ALA A 206 -1.57 -4.92 18.06
CA ALA A 206 -2.39 -6.11 17.87
C ALA A 206 -2.40 -7.05 19.09
N THR A 207 -1.25 -7.23 19.76
CA THR A 207 -1.07 -8.27 20.79
C THR A 207 -0.93 -7.74 22.22
N LYS A 208 -0.75 -6.43 22.38
CA LYS A 208 -0.37 -5.76 23.64
C LYS A 208 1.00 -6.16 24.20
N THR A 209 1.78 -6.94 23.46
CA THR A 209 3.16 -7.31 23.84
C THR A 209 4.11 -6.24 23.32
N ASN A 210 4.78 -5.50 24.21
CA ASN A 210 5.77 -4.49 23.83
C ASN A 210 7.16 -5.12 23.72
N LEU A 211 7.76 -5.03 22.54
CA LEU A 211 9.06 -5.62 22.22
C LEU A 211 10.07 -4.57 21.70
N LEU A 212 9.69 -3.29 21.69
CA LEU A 212 10.51 -2.21 21.13
C LEU A 212 11.82 -1.97 21.90
N SER A 213 11.89 -2.39 23.17
CA SER A 213 13.10 -2.31 23.99
C SER A 213 13.98 -3.55 23.92
N ASN A 214 13.58 -4.60 23.18
CA ASN A 214 14.37 -5.81 23.08
C ASN A 214 15.51 -5.60 22.06
N SER A 215 16.73 -5.43 22.56
CA SER A 215 17.94 -5.16 21.77
C SER A 215 18.30 -6.27 20.79
N ILE A 216 17.85 -7.52 21.00
CA ILE A 216 18.09 -8.64 20.08
C ILE A 216 17.49 -8.36 18.70
N TYR A 217 16.41 -7.56 18.63
CA TYR A 217 15.79 -7.17 17.37
C TYR A 217 16.46 -5.99 16.67
N PHE A 218 17.41 -5.33 17.33
CA PHE A 218 18.07 -4.12 16.83
C PHE A 218 19.59 -4.29 16.87
N PRO A 219 20.15 -5.20 16.04
CA PRO A 219 21.60 -5.32 15.93
C PRO A 219 22.20 -3.99 15.45
N GLU A 220 23.47 -3.75 15.78
CA GLU A 220 24.20 -2.62 15.21
C GLU A 220 24.41 -2.86 13.71
N LEU A 221 24.01 -1.88 12.90
CA LEU A 221 24.12 -1.92 11.46
C LEU A 221 24.94 -0.72 10.98
N PRO A 222 25.86 -0.92 10.02
CA PRO A 222 26.58 0.18 9.41
C PRO A 222 25.62 1.02 8.55
N LYS A 223 26.01 2.26 8.26
CA LYS A 223 25.35 3.12 7.26
C LYS A 223 25.66 2.62 5.85
N GLY A 224 24.69 2.72 4.95
CA GLY A 224 24.86 2.48 3.51
C GLY A 224 24.99 3.79 2.71
N PRO A 225 24.99 3.75 1.38
CA PRO A 225 25.19 4.93 0.54
C PRO A 225 23.93 5.77 0.29
N ILE A 226 22.74 5.17 0.34
CA ILE A 226 21.49 5.82 -0.09
C ILE A 226 20.79 6.46 1.10
N ARG A 227 20.61 7.78 1.04
CA ARG A 227 19.86 8.54 2.03
C ARG A 227 18.35 8.36 1.84
N HIS A 228 17.63 7.99 2.90
CA HIS A 228 16.18 7.78 2.86
C HIS A 228 15.48 8.02 4.21
N GLN A 229 14.14 8.00 4.20
CA GLN A 229 13.29 8.02 5.39
C GLN A 229 12.17 6.98 5.24
N ILE A 230 11.91 6.19 6.29
CA ILE A 230 10.78 5.26 6.36
C ILE A 230 9.61 5.93 7.05
N MET A 231 8.45 5.94 6.39
CA MET A 231 7.34 6.84 6.68
C MET A 231 6.02 6.08 6.87
N PRO A 232 5.67 5.71 8.11
CA PRO A 232 4.33 5.24 8.43
C PRO A 232 3.35 6.42 8.47
N THR A 233 2.17 6.28 7.84
CA THR A 233 1.21 7.41 7.71
C THR A 233 -0.13 7.23 8.41
N ASP A 234 -0.48 5.99 8.79
CA ASP A 234 -1.65 5.64 9.62
C ASP A 234 -2.99 6.28 9.17
N GLY A 235 -3.16 6.55 7.88
CA GLY A 235 -4.37 7.18 7.33
C GLY A 235 -4.57 8.65 7.76
N VAL A 236 -3.51 9.34 8.18
CA VAL A 236 -3.56 10.75 8.63
C VAL A 236 -2.56 11.64 7.90
N TYR A 237 -1.33 11.19 7.69
CA TYR A 237 -0.23 12.06 7.26
C TYR A 237 0.09 12.05 5.76
N LEU A 238 -0.36 11.03 5.03
CA LEU A 238 0.03 10.81 3.63
C LEU A 238 -0.34 11.99 2.71
N GLU A 239 -1.56 12.53 2.86
CA GLU A 239 -2.00 13.70 2.07
C GLU A 239 -1.08 14.91 2.29
N GLY A 240 -0.60 15.11 3.53
CA GLY A 240 0.31 16.19 3.88
C GLY A 240 1.66 16.06 3.19
N SER A 241 2.26 14.87 3.23
CA SER A 241 3.54 14.58 2.56
C SER A 241 3.43 14.76 1.04
N PHE A 242 2.42 14.16 0.41
CA PHE A 242 2.23 14.27 -1.05
C PHE A 242 1.96 15.71 -1.47
N SER A 243 1.14 16.44 -0.72
CA SER A 243 0.90 17.88 -0.94
C SER A 243 2.20 18.68 -0.86
N ALA A 244 3.07 18.39 0.12
CA ALA A 244 4.36 19.05 0.24
C ALA A 244 5.26 18.76 -0.96
N PHE A 245 5.34 17.51 -1.43
CA PHE A 245 6.16 17.16 -2.60
C PHE A 245 5.68 17.87 -3.86
N ILE A 246 4.39 17.80 -4.17
CA ILE A 246 3.80 18.39 -5.38
C ILE A 246 3.91 19.93 -5.37
N ARG A 247 3.77 20.57 -4.20
CA ARG A 247 3.92 22.03 -4.09
C ARG A 247 5.37 22.48 -4.27
N ASN A 248 6.33 21.67 -3.84
CA ASN A 248 7.75 22.00 -3.96
C ASN A 248 8.35 21.64 -5.32
N ALA A 249 7.69 20.78 -6.11
CA ALA A 249 8.11 20.40 -7.46
C ALA A 249 8.44 21.61 -8.34
N LYS A 250 9.60 21.54 -9.00
CA LYS A 250 10.15 22.59 -9.86
C LYS A 250 10.14 22.24 -11.33
N SER A 251 10.36 20.97 -11.69
CA SER A 251 10.52 20.53 -13.08
C SER A 251 9.51 19.44 -13.46
N SER A 252 9.36 18.37 -12.66
CA SER A 252 8.54 17.23 -13.04
C SER A 252 7.95 16.46 -11.86
N VAL A 253 6.78 15.86 -12.06
CA VAL A 253 6.14 14.91 -11.15
C VAL A 253 5.70 13.69 -11.95
N ILE A 254 6.26 12.52 -11.66
CA ILE A 254 5.83 11.24 -12.25
C ILE A 254 5.15 10.42 -11.17
N ILE A 255 3.90 10.01 -11.41
CA ILE A 255 3.10 9.20 -10.47
C ILE A 255 2.70 7.91 -11.16
N GLY A 256 3.09 6.77 -10.58
CA GLY A 256 2.56 5.46 -10.90
C GLY A 256 1.66 4.97 -9.76
N THR A 257 0.41 4.66 -10.07
CA THR A 257 -0.54 4.12 -9.07
C THR A 257 -1.57 3.22 -9.74
N PRO A 258 -2.02 2.11 -9.11
CA PRO A 258 -3.16 1.36 -9.63
C PRO A 258 -4.45 2.18 -9.57
N TYR A 259 -4.57 3.03 -8.55
CA TYR A 259 -5.79 3.77 -8.23
C TYR A 259 -5.48 5.26 -8.13
N PHE A 260 -6.11 6.05 -9.01
CA PHE A 260 -5.92 7.50 -9.08
C PHE A 260 -7.23 8.19 -8.70
N ILE A 261 -7.51 8.27 -7.40
CA ILE A 261 -8.67 8.94 -6.81
C ILE A 261 -8.15 9.94 -5.74
N PRO A 262 -7.34 10.94 -6.15
CA PRO A 262 -6.75 11.89 -5.22
C PRO A 262 -7.81 12.71 -4.47
N SER A 263 -7.41 13.27 -3.33
CA SER A 263 -8.23 14.24 -2.60
C SER A 263 -8.37 15.54 -3.39
N LYS A 264 -9.32 16.40 -2.95
CA LYS A 264 -9.47 17.74 -3.52
C LYS A 264 -8.17 18.55 -3.42
N ARG A 265 -7.50 18.50 -2.26
CA ARG A 265 -6.25 19.23 -2.02
C ARG A 265 -5.15 18.78 -2.97
N LEU A 266 -4.94 17.46 -3.13
CA LEU A 266 -3.92 16.94 -4.04
C LEU A 266 -4.25 17.24 -5.50
N MET A 267 -5.52 17.18 -5.89
CA MET A 267 -5.93 17.61 -7.24
C MET A 267 -5.62 19.08 -7.51
N ASP A 268 -5.91 19.95 -6.55
CA ASP A 268 -5.66 21.39 -6.69
C ASP A 268 -4.15 21.67 -6.71
N ASP A 269 -3.36 20.97 -5.89
CA ASP A 269 -1.90 21.08 -5.89
C ASP A 269 -1.28 20.63 -7.23
N LEU A 270 -1.77 19.52 -7.82
CA LEU A 270 -1.34 19.06 -9.15
C LEU A 270 -1.71 20.07 -10.25
N CYS A 271 -2.92 20.63 -10.23
CA CYS A 271 -3.34 21.66 -11.19
C CYS A 271 -2.48 22.93 -11.04
N HIS A 272 -2.15 23.33 -9.82
CA HIS A 272 -1.25 24.46 -9.59
C HIS A 272 0.17 24.18 -10.06
N ALA A 273 0.68 22.95 -9.89
CA ALA A 273 1.99 22.57 -10.41
C ALA A 273 2.05 22.66 -11.95
N LEU A 274 1.02 22.17 -12.66
CA LEU A 274 0.92 22.33 -14.12
C LEU A 274 0.93 23.80 -14.54
N LYS A 275 0.21 24.67 -13.83
CA LYS A 275 0.21 26.12 -14.09
C LYS A 275 1.56 26.80 -13.84
N ARG A 276 2.41 26.23 -12.98
CA ARG A 276 3.79 26.68 -12.79
C ARG A 276 4.75 26.17 -13.88
N GLY A 277 4.28 25.36 -14.82
CA GLY A 277 5.11 24.74 -15.86
C GLY A 277 5.77 23.43 -15.43
N VAL A 278 5.33 22.80 -14.35
CA VAL A 278 5.82 21.46 -13.94
C VAL A 278 5.22 20.40 -14.84
N ASP A 279 6.05 19.54 -15.42
CA ASP A 279 5.61 18.41 -16.24
C ASP A 279 5.03 17.29 -15.36
N ILE A 280 3.76 16.94 -15.56
CA ILE A 280 3.10 15.88 -14.79
C ILE A 280 2.80 14.67 -15.67
N HIS A 281 3.33 13.51 -15.28
CA HIS A 281 3.08 12.22 -15.90
C HIS A 281 2.35 11.29 -14.93
N ILE A 282 1.18 10.80 -15.31
CA ILE A 282 0.36 9.89 -14.53
C ILE A 282 0.27 8.55 -15.25
N LEU A 283 0.74 7.49 -14.62
CA LEU A 283 0.69 6.11 -15.12
C LEU A 283 -0.31 5.29 -14.29
N VAL A 284 -1.33 4.77 -14.98
CA VAL A 284 -2.42 3.97 -14.41
C VAL A 284 -2.61 2.68 -15.20
N PRO A 285 -3.21 1.63 -14.62
CA PRO A 285 -3.38 0.37 -15.33
C PRO A 285 -4.51 0.42 -16.38
N LYS A 286 -4.32 -0.23 -17.53
CA LYS A 286 -5.42 -0.46 -18.48
C LYS A 286 -6.41 -1.48 -17.96
N LYS A 287 -5.87 -2.62 -17.50
CA LYS A 287 -6.59 -3.75 -16.89
C LYS A 287 -6.86 -3.45 -15.41
N THR A 288 -7.99 -3.89 -14.86
CA THR A 288 -8.35 -3.59 -13.46
C THR A 288 -8.73 -4.85 -12.72
N ASP A 289 -8.45 -4.86 -11.43
CA ASP A 289 -8.86 -5.88 -10.47
C ASP A 289 -10.20 -5.54 -9.79
N HIS A 290 -10.56 -4.25 -9.73
CA HIS A 290 -11.82 -3.77 -9.21
C HIS A 290 -12.73 -3.15 -10.29
N LEU A 291 -14.05 -3.32 -10.11
CA LEU A 291 -15.09 -2.98 -11.10
C LEU A 291 -15.34 -1.48 -11.30
N LEU A 292 -15.02 -0.64 -10.32
CA LEU A 292 -15.40 0.78 -10.30
C LEU A 292 -14.23 1.74 -10.12
N VAL A 293 -13.05 1.25 -9.72
CA VAL A 293 -11.93 2.11 -9.33
C VAL A 293 -11.37 2.88 -10.53
N LYS A 294 -11.29 2.23 -11.69
CA LYS A 294 -10.90 2.89 -12.94
C LYS A 294 -11.89 3.96 -13.33
N GLU A 295 -13.18 3.67 -13.31
CA GLU A 295 -14.22 4.63 -13.65
C GLU A 295 -14.26 5.81 -12.67
N ALA A 296 -13.98 5.59 -11.38
CA ALA A 296 -13.83 6.67 -10.40
C ALA A 296 -12.69 7.65 -10.74
N SER A 297 -11.62 7.18 -11.39
CA SER A 297 -10.47 8.00 -11.76
C SER A 297 -10.76 8.96 -12.92
N PHE A 298 -11.72 8.66 -13.80
CA PHE A 298 -11.89 9.37 -15.08
C PHE A 298 -12.16 10.87 -14.91
N GLN A 299 -12.94 11.27 -13.91
CA GLN A 299 -13.17 12.70 -13.63
C GLN A 299 -11.87 13.44 -13.29
N HIS A 300 -10.96 12.79 -12.56
CA HIS A 300 -9.69 13.36 -12.13
C HIS A 300 -8.73 13.44 -13.33
N LEU A 301 -8.64 12.35 -14.09
CA LEU A 301 -7.80 12.28 -15.29
C LEU A 301 -8.23 13.29 -16.36
N ARG A 302 -9.54 13.44 -16.61
CA ARG A 302 -10.05 14.47 -17.54
C ARG A 302 -9.62 15.88 -17.11
N ARG A 303 -9.68 16.20 -15.82
CA ARG A 303 -9.27 17.51 -15.30
C ARG A 303 -7.78 17.73 -15.54
N LEU A 304 -6.93 16.76 -15.20
CA LEU A 304 -5.47 16.91 -15.38
C LEU A 304 -5.06 16.99 -16.85
N ILE A 305 -5.64 16.17 -17.73
CA ILE A 305 -5.34 16.22 -19.17
C ILE A 305 -5.72 17.58 -19.76
N LYS A 306 -6.85 18.15 -19.34
CA LYS A 306 -7.26 19.51 -19.76
C LYS A 306 -6.26 20.59 -19.32
N GLU A 307 -5.65 20.43 -18.15
CA GLU A 307 -4.64 21.35 -17.58
C GLU A 307 -3.22 21.08 -18.12
N GLY A 308 -3.03 20.08 -18.99
CA GLY A 308 -1.76 19.80 -19.66
C GLY A 308 -0.99 18.57 -19.20
N ALA A 309 -1.51 17.78 -18.26
CA ALA A 309 -0.84 16.56 -17.81
C ALA A 309 -0.83 15.46 -18.88
N TYR A 310 0.20 14.61 -18.81
CA TYR A 310 0.32 13.39 -19.59
C TYR A 310 -0.22 12.21 -18.80
N VAL A 311 -1.23 11.51 -19.34
CA VAL A 311 -1.80 10.31 -18.71
C VAL A 311 -1.54 9.10 -19.59
N TYR A 312 -1.12 7.99 -18.99
CA TYR A 312 -0.75 6.76 -19.67
C TYR A 312 -1.51 5.57 -19.05
N GLU A 313 -2.11 4.74 -19.89
CA GLU A 313 -2.67 3.44 -19.52
C GLU A 313 -1.66 2.34 -19.85
N TYR A 314 -1.14 1.66 -18.82
CA TYR A 314 -0.21 0.55 -18.96
C TYR A 314 -0.86 -0.67 -19.62
N LEU A 315 -0.23 -1.23 -20.65
CA LEU A 315 -0.82 -2.27 -21.50
C LEU A 315 -0.35 -3.69 -21.16
N HIS A 316 0.87 -3.84 -20.65
CA HIS A 316 1.52 -5.14 -20.46
C HIS A 316 1.22 -5.78 -19.10
N GLY A 317 -0.07 -6.03 -18.82
CA GLY A 317 -0.53 -6.67 -17.58
C GLY A 317 -1.20 -5.72 -16.60
N PHE A 318 -1.14 -6.02 -15.31
CA PHE A 318 -1.70 -5.17 -14.26
C PHE A 318 -0.62 -4.30 -13.63
N TYR A 319 -0.79 -2.98 -13.76
CA TYR A 319 0.10 -2.00 -13.16
C TYR A 319 -0.37 -1.65 -11.75
N HIS A 320 0.41 -2.05 -10.76
CA HIS A 320 0.11 -1.90 -9.35
C HIS A 320 1.22 -1.21 -8.56
N ALA A 321 2.23 -0.63 -9.22
CA ALA A 321 3.26 0.17 -8.54
C ALA A 321 2.64 1.34 -7.76
N LYS A 322 3.26 1.70 -6.63
CA LYS A 322 2.95 2.89 -5.84
C LYS A 322 4.21 3.72 -5.75
N VAL A 323 4.37 4.62 -6.72
CA VAL A 323 5.60 5.38 -6.89
C VAL A 323 5.28 6.82 -7.24
N MET A 324 5.99 7.75 -6.61
CA MET A 324 5.99 9.16 -6.97
C MET A 324 7.44 9.64 -7.04
N VAL A 325 7.83 10.19 -8.19
CA VAL A 325 9.13 10.86 -8.36
C VAL A 325 8.89 12.34 -8.59
N VAL A 326 9.52 13.19 -7.79
CA VAL A 326 9.45 14.64 -7.93
C VAL A 326 10.84 15.19 -8.21
N ASP A 327 10.96 15.79 -9.40
CA ASP A 327 12.22 16.27 -9.96
C ASP A 327 13.29 15.15 -9.91
N GLU A 328 14.51 15.52 -9.56
CA GLU A 328 15.62 14.64 -9.20
C GLU A 328 15.85 14.63 -7.67
N SER A 329 14.85 15.10 -6.90
CA SER A 329 15.00 15.42 -5.47
C SER A 329 14.45 14.36 -4.52
N ILE A 330 13.37 13.67 -4.92
CA ILE A 330 12.73 12.66 -4.09
C ILE A 330 12.06 11.58 -4.93
N CYS A 331 12.25 10.33 -4.52
CA CYS A 331 11.47 9.18 -4.97
C CYS A 331 10.76 8.55 -3.77
N ASP A 332 9.45 8.50 -3.83
CA ASP A 332 8.60 7.76 -2.90
C ASP A 332 8.23 6.40 -3.52
N ILE A 333 8.52 5.31 -2.81
CA ILE A 333 8.06 3.96 -3.11
C ILE A 333 7.54 3.33 -1.84
N GLY A 334 6.36 2.71 -1.89
CA GLY A 334 5.75 2.15 -0.68
C GLY A 334 4.50 1.34 -0.94
N THR A 335 3.61 1.35 0.04
CA THR A 335 2.34 0.61 -0.01
C THR A 335 1.16 1.47 -0.45
N ALA A 336 1.28 2.79 -0.30
CA ALA A 336 0.17 3.73 -0.44
C ALA A 336 -0.26 3.98 -1.89
N ASN A 337 -1.52 3.73 -2.20
CA ASN A 337 -2.10 4.18 -3.47
C ASN A 337 -2.43 5.68 -3.41
N LEU A 338 -2.68 6.30 -4.57
CA LEU A 338 -3.23 7.66 -4.63
C LEU A 338 -4.77 7.66 -4.61
N ASP A 339 -5.34 7.05 -3.57
CA ASP A 339 -6.79 6.95 -3.33
C ASP A 339 -7.18 7.45 -1.94
N LYS A 340 -8.48 7.61 -1.69
CA LYS A 340 -8.96 8.17 -0.42
C LYS A 340 -8.77 7.21 0.75
N ARG A 341 -8.70 5.90 0.50
CA ARG A 341 -8.47 4.91 1.54
C ARG A 341 -7.05 5.03 2.10
N SER A 342 -6.04 5.03 1.24
CA SER A 342 -4.63 5.21 1.61
C SER A 342 -4.40 6.57 2.28
N LEU A 343 -5.04 7.62 1.77
CA LEU A 343 -4.88 8.97 2.31
C LEU A 343 -5.50 9.15 3.70
N PHE A 344 -6.62 8.47 4.01
CA PHE A 344 -7.48 8.83 5.15
C PHE A 344 -7.92 7.69 6.07
N LEU A 345 -7.58 6.44 5.77
CA LEU A 345 -8.10 5.26 6.50
C LEU A 345 -7.07 4.16 6.73
N ASN A 346 -6.33 3.78 5.68
CA ASN A 346 -5.40 2.65 5.75
C ASN A 346 -4.10 3.04 6.44
N GLU A 347 -3.51 2.07 7.11
CA GLU A 347 -2.14 2.18 7.60
C GLU A 347 -1.20 1.81 6.46
N GLU A 348 -0.48 2.81 5.97
CA GLU A 348 0.52 2.67 4.92
C GLU A 348 1.93 2.83 5.49
N ILE A 349 2.91 2.41 4.70
CA ILE A 349 4.33 2.66 4.93
C ILE A 349 5.03 2.92 3.58
N ASN A 350 5.83 3.97 3.56
CA ASN A 350 6.52 4.45 2.37
C ASN A 350 8.00 4.68 2.66
N CYS A 351 8.85 4.57 1.65
CA CYS A 351 10.27 4.92 1.71
C CYS A 351 10.50 6.14 0.83
N TYR A 352 10.84 7.26 1.46
CA TYR A 352 11.21 8.50 0.78
C TYR A 352 12.72 8.51 0.57
N ILE A 353 13.16 8.48 -0.68
CA ILE A 353 14.55 8.30 -1.09
C ILE A 353 15.06 9.60 -1.71
N PHE A 354 16.25 10.03 -1.30
CA PHE A 354 16.84 11.33 -1.65
C PHE A 354 18.15 11.21 -2.44
N ASP A 355 18.51 10.00 -2.85
CA ASP A 355 19.72 9.74 -3.63
C ASP A 355 19.47 9.92 -5.13
N GLU A 356 20.22 10.83 -5.76
CA GLU A 356 20.03 11.19 -7.17
C GLU A 356 20.26 10.01 -8.12
N ALA A 357 21.25 9.15 -7.84
CA ALA A 357 21.56 8.00 -8.68
C ALA A 357 20.43 6.97 -8.64
N PHE A 358 19.91 6.68 -7.45
CA PHE A 358 18.74 5.83 -7.27
C PHE A 358 17.49 6.42 -7.93
N ILE A 359 17.24 7.72 -7.75
CA ILE A 359 16.10 8.42 -8.38
C ILE A 359 16.19 8.32 -9.90
N LYS A 360 17.38 8.52 -10.48
CA LYS A 360 17.60 8.36 -11.92
C LYS A 360 17.31 6.94 -12.39
N MET A 361 17.77 5.93 -11.67
CA MET A 361 17.48 4.52 -11.96
C MET A 361 15.96 4.27 -11.98
N VAL A 362 15.22 4.75 -10.98
CA VAL A 362 13.75 4.63 -10.92
C VAL A 362 13.08 5.36 -12.08
N ARG A 363 13.56 6.56 -12.44
CA ARG A 363 13.05 7.32 -13.60
C ARG A 363 13.22 6.52 -14.90
N ASP A 364 14.34 5.83 -15.08
CA ASP A 364 14.57 5.01 -16.26
C ASP A 364 13.67 3.76 -16.31
N VAL A 365 13.39 3.15 -15.15
CA VAL A 365 12.36 2.09 -15.03
C VAL A 365 10.97 2.63 -15.40
N LEU A 366 10.58 3.81 -14.90
CA LEU A 366 9.31 4.45 -15.21
C LEU A 366 9.18 4.82 -16.69
N LYS A 367 10.25 5.28 -17.34
CA LYS A 367 10.27 5.52 -18.80
C LYS A 367 9.97 4.24 -19.58
N LYS A 368 10.53 3.10 -19.16
CA LYS A 368 10.22 1.79 -19.76
C LYS A 368 8.75 1.44 -19.55
N ASP A 369 8.21 1.67 -18.36
CA ASP A 369 6.79 1.44 -18.09
C ASP A 369 5.88 2.34 -18.95
N ILE A 370 6.25 3.60 -19.14
CA ILE A 370 5.57 4.55 -20.04
C ILE A 370 5.66 4.09 -21.51
N SER A 371 6.81 3.58 -21.97
CA SER A 371 6.93 3.05 -23.34
C SER A 371 6.04 1.82 -23.59
N ASN A 372 5.70 1.10 -22.52
CA ASN A 372 4.77 -0.03 -22.51
C ASN A 372 3.31 0.38 -22.30
N SER A 373 3.02 1.67 -22.46
CA SER A 373 1.72 2.26 -22.18
C SER A 373 1.16 3.02 -23.38
N LYS A 374 -0.16 3.20 -23.38
CA LYS A 374 -0.85 4.08 -24.33
C LYS A 374 -1.13 5.42 -23.69
N ARG A 375 -0.78 6.52 -24.36
CA ARG A 375 -1.20 7.87 -23.93
C ARG A 375 -2.71 8.01 -24.06
N VAL A 376 -3.36 8.43 -22.98
CA VAL A 376 -4.80 8.68 -22.91
C VAL A 376 -5.09 10.10 -23.37
N THR A 377 -6.09 10.23 -24.25
CA THR A 377 -6.56 11.54 -24.72
C THR A 377 -7.85 11.95 -24.03
N LEU A 378 -8.10 13.26 -23.99
CA LEU A 378 -9.37 13.79 -23.48
C LEU A 378 -10.57 13.30 -24.30
N LYS A 379 -10.39 13.12 -25.62
CA LYS A 379 -11.43 12.60 -26.51
C LYS A 379 -11.87 11.20 -26.06
N GLU A 380 -10.91 10.29 -25.84
CA GLU A 380 -11.20 8.93 -25.41
C GLU A 380 -11.96 8.87 -24.09
N LEU A 381 -11.62 9.73 -23.12
CA LEU A 381 -12.34 9.80 -21.84
C LEU A 381 -13.73 10.43 -21.97
N ASN A 382 -14.01 11.20 -23.03
CA ASN A 382 -15.33 11.80 -23.25
C ASN A 382 -16.23 10.95 -24.15
N THR A 383 -15.67 10.02 -24.92
CA THR A 383 -16.40 9.11 -25.82
C THR A 383 -16.50 7.71 -25.21
N LEU A 384 -17.04 7.61 -23.99
CA LEU A 384 -17.26 6.35 -23.31
C LEU A 384 -18.57 5.70 -23.75
N ASN A 385 -18.62 4.36 -23.74
CA ASN A 385 -19.88 3.66 -23.98
C ASN A 385 -20.87 3.85 -22.81
N PRO A 386 -22.18 3.64 -23.02
CA PRO A 386 -23.20 3.88 -22.00
C PRO A 386 -22.99 3.09 -20.70
N ALA A 387 -22.51 1.84 -20.79
CA ALA A 387 -22.26 1.01 -19.62
C ALA A 387 -21.13 1.59 -18.75
N THR A 388 -20.06 2.07 -19.37
CA THR A 388 -18.95 2.73 -18.67
C THR A 388 -19.38 4.07 -18.06
N LEU A 389 -20.21 4.85 -18.74
CA LEU A 389 -20.75 6.10 -18.20
C LEU A 389 -21.63 5.87 -16.96
N PHE A 390 -22.44 4.80 -16.99
CA PHE A 390 -23.23 4.38 -15.84
C PHE A 390 -22.35 3.98 -14.66
N LYS A 391 -21.32 3.14 -14.91
CA LYS A 391 -20.33 2.78 -13.89
C LYS A 391 -19.62 4.00 -13.31
N GLU A 392 -19.21 4.97 -14.14
CA GLU A 392 -18.60 6.21 -13.67
C GLU A 392 -19.52 7.01 -12.75
N THR A 393 -20.82 7.03 -13.04
CA THR A 393 -21.81 7.72 -12.21
C THR A 393 -21.92 7.06 -10.84
N ILE A 394 -21.99 5.73 -10.80
CA ILE A 394 -21.98 4.97 -9.53
C ILE A 394 -20.66 5.19 -8.79
N ALA A 395 -19.53 5.07 -9.49
CA ALA A 395 -18.20 5.18 -8.93
C ALA A 395 -17.98 6.53 -8.25
N ARG A 396 -18.50 7.63 -8.82
CA ARG A 396 -18.47 8.97 -8.22
C ARG A 396 -19.16 9.02 -6.85
N SER A 397 -20.31 8.38 -6.71
CA SER A 397 -21.08 8.36 -5.46
C SER A 397 -20.41 7.56 -4.35
N VAL A 398 -19.60 6.55 -4.70
CA VAL A 398 -18.91 5.69 -3.73
C VAL A 398 -17.41 6.01 -3.60
N ALA A 399 -16.90 7.00 -4.34
CA ALA A 399 -15.47 7.34 -4.40
C ALA A 399 -14.84 7.71 -3.06
N SER A 400 -15.63 8.01 -2.01
CA SER A 400 -15.13 8.20 -0.63
C SER A 400 -14.66 6.90 0.04
N PHE A 401 -15.12 5.76 -0.47
CA PHE A 401 -14.85 4.43 0.07
C PHE A 401 -13.96 3.59 -0.85
N LEU A 402 -13.71 4.08 -2.08
CA LEU A 402 -12.79 3.50 -3.06
C LEU A 402 -11.35 3.92 -2.80
#